data_AF-M1WF16-F1
#
_entry.id   AF-M1WF16-F1
#
_cell.length_a   1.000
_cell.length_b   1.000
_cell.length_c   1.000
_cell.angle_alpha   90.00
_cell.angle_beta   90.00
_cell.angle_gamma   90.00
#
_symmetry.space_group_name_H-M   'P 1'
#
loop_
_entity.id
_entity.type
_entity.pdbx_description
1 polymer ?
#
loop_
_entity_poly.entity_id
_entity_poly.type
_entity_poly.pdbx_seq_one_letter_code
_entity_poly.pdbx_strand_id
1 'polypeptide(L)'
;MGFHDTWDEYFGIPVLEVERKSGMGCKGDDKLQTALLSMPWVDIDFILEAQQAWADKYAAGRCYRHYDGKCCQLQPSWEELSHAGHPYHEHALQHEEKAWKFNARACFEADYERALQYPPDPHHFAPCVSWGLVEVNAYVALPVELITGPWDEEKKRRLFWLSRAGICYGGRQFIWREIPSEARLACLDTAVISAETLDPLILNCLIGGWLFQSVPRDAKRKPLVNLSYRIAGVTGAGETREMMDTLRYILRLMDTNSDYMEYHLPEDEWDDRFMQSLHERFASPYYEEEEEY
;
A
#
# COMPACT_ATOMS: atom_id res chain seq x y z
N MET A 1 0.84 3.19 26.26
CA MET A 1 1.75 3.00 25.11
C MET A 1 0.98 3.46 23.88
N GLY A 2 1.58 4.26 22.98
CA GLY A 2 0.82 5.03 21.96
C GLY A 2 -0.08 4.20 21.03
N PHE A 3 0.28 2.95 20.77
CA PHE A 3 -0.49 2.03 19.90
C PHE A 3 -1.34 1.00 20.66
N HIS A 4 -1.34 1.03 22.00
CA HIS A 4 -1.91 -0.05 22.82
C HIS A 4 -3.36 -0.35 22.47
N ASP A 5 -4.23 0.68 22.41
CA ASP A 5 -5.66 0.46 22.20
C ASP A 5 -5.96 -0.08 20.80
N THR A 6 -5.22 0.38 19.79
CA THR A 6 -5.34 -0.11 18.40
C THR A 6 -4.91 -1.57 18.29
N TRP A 7 -3.75 -1.92 18.87
CA TRP A 7 -3.27 -3.30 18.85
C TRP A 7 -4.14 -4.23 19.72
N ASP A 8 -4.64 -3.75 20.85
CA ASP A 8 -5.55 -4.52 21.70
C ASP A 8 -6.80 -4.94 20.92
N GLU A 9 -7.34 -4.04 20.10
CA GLU A 9 -8.52 -4.30 19.31
C GLU A 9 -8.23 -5.15 18.04
N TYR A 10 -7.13 -4.86 17.32
CA TYR A 10 -6.97 -5.37 15.95
C TYR A 10 -5.68 -6.13 15.65
N PHE A 11 -4.84 -6.42 16.64
CA PHE A 11 -3.60 -7.16 16.41
C PHE A 11 -3.86 -8.47 15.65
N GLY A 12 -3.21 -8.62 14.48
CA GLY A 12 -3.32 -9.79 13.60
C GLY A 12 -4.62 -9.89 12.80
N ILE A 13 -5.42 -8.82 12.73
CA ILE A 13 -6.69 -8.80 11.98
C ILE A 13 -6.49 -8.04 10.65
N PRO A 14 -6.76 -8.69 9.50
CA PRO A 14 -6.74 -8.02 8.20
C PRO A 14 -7.76 -6.89 8.10
N VAL A 15 -7.36 -5.81 7.44
CA VAL A 15 -8.17 -4.62 7.12
C VAL A 15 -9.56 -5.02 6.61
N LEU A 16 -9.66 -5.85 5.57
CA LEU A 16 -10.96 -6.21 4.98
C LEU A 16 -11.92 -6.90 5.95
N GLU A 17 -11.40 -7.65 6.92
CA GLU A 17 -12.24 -8.29 7.94
C GLU A 17 -12.83 -7.25 8.89
N VAL A 18 -12.04 -6.22 9.22
CA VAL A 18 -12.52 -5.11 10.03
C VAL A 18 -13.61 -4.33 9.28
N GLU A 19 -13.54 -4.16 7.95
CA GLU A 19 -14.53 -3.35 7.19
C GLU A 19 -15.89 -4.03 7.20
N ARG A 20 -15.87 -5.36 7.09
CA ARG A 20 -17.07 -6.19 7.08
C ARG A 20 -17.75 -6.22 8.45
N LYS A 21 -16.98 -6.18 9.55
CA LYS A 21 -17.49 -6.43 10.90
C LYS A 21 -17.83 -5.17 11.69
N SER A 22 -17.10 -4.07 11.47
CA SER A 22 -17.18 -2.89 12.33
C SER A 22 -17.47 -1.65 11.51
N GLY A 23 -18.44 -0.85 11.98
CA GLY A 23 -18.48 0.56 11.61
C GLY A 23 -17.11 1.20 11.88
N MET A 24 -16.75 2.19 11.06
CA MET A 24 -15.44 2.81 10.82
C MET A 24 -14.66 3.40 12.02
N GLY A 25 -14.97 3.03 13.26
CA GLY A 25 -14.30 3.49 14.47
C GLY A 25 -13.22 2.51 14.94
N CYS A 26 -11.96 2.91 14.80
CA CYS A 26 -10.82 2.24 15.41
C CYS A 26 -10.49 2.92 16.74
N LYS A 27 -10.20 2.16 17.81
CA LYS A 27 -9.69 2.75 19.07
C LYS A 27 -8.26 3.26 18.93
N GLY A 28 -7.86 4.08 19.89
CA GLY A 28 -6.53 4.69 19.98
C GLY A 28 -6.52 6.18 19.66
N ASP A 29 -5.48 6.84 20.15
CA ASP A 29 -5.25 8.28 19.97
C ASP A 29 -4.42 8.51 18.69
N ASP A 30 -5.10 8.93 17.62
CA ASP A 30 -4.53 9.23 16.31
C ASP A 30 -3.48 10.35 16.38
N LYS A 31 -3.69 11.36 17.22
CA LYS A 31 -2.77 12.49 17.40
C LYS A 31 -1.49 12.04 18.09
N LEU A 32 -1.63 11.21 19.13
CA LEU A 32 -0.47 10.63 19.80
C LEU A 32 0.32 9.73 18.86
N GLN A 33 -0.34 8.83 18.11
CA GLN A 33 0.33 7.96 17.15
C GLN A 33 1.03 8.76 16.05
N THR A 34 0.36 9.78 15.50
CA THR A 34 0.95 10.72 14.52
C THR A 34 2.19 11.42 15.08
N ALA A 35 2.08 11.99 16.29
CA ALA A 35 3.19 12.69 16.92
C ALA A 35 4.38 11.76 17.18
N LEU A 36 4.11 10.52 17.58
CA LEU A 36 5.14 9.50 17.83
C LEU A 36 5.83 9.10 16.53
N LEU A 37 5.07 8.81 15.46
CA LEU A 37 5.60 8.42 14.16
C LEU A 37 6.37 9.54 13.43
N SER A 38 6.13 10.80 13.81
CA SER A 38 6.84 11.98 13.29
C SER A 38 8.11 12.31 14.08
N MET A 39 8.44 11.56 15.14
CA MET A 39 9.66 11.81 15.90
C MET A 39 10.89 11.37 15.12
N PRO A 40 11.99 12.17 15.09
CA PRO A 40 13.16 11.87 14.28
C PRO A 40 13.98 10.66 14.76
N TRP A 41 13.74 10.19 15.98
CA TRP A 41 14.39 9.00 16.55
C TRP A 41 13.54 7.73 16.41
N VAL A 42 12.32 7.84 15.89
CA VAL A 42 11.43 6.69 15.67
C VAL A 42 11.72 6.13 14.29
N ASP A 43 12.51 5.06 14.26
CA ASP A 43 12.80 4.27 13.07
C ASP A 43 11.96 2.98 13.02
N ILE A 44 12.15 2.20 11.96
CA ILE A 44 11.45 0.91 11.81
C ILE A 44 11.81 -0.07 12.95
N ASP A 45 13.05 -0.08 13.42
CA ASP A 45 13.50 -1.00 14.47
C ASP A 45 12.79 -0.71 15.79
N PHE A 46 12.67 0.58 16.16
CA PHE A 46 11.91 1.02 17.31
C PHE A 46 10.43 0.59 17.23
N ILE A 47 9.80 0.75 16.06
CA ILE A 47 8.40 0.37 15.86
C ILE A 47 8.21 -1.14 16.07
N LEU A 48 9.09 -1.97 15.48
CA LEU A 48 9.03 -3.43 15.58
C LEU A 48 9.34 -3.92 16.98
N GLU A 49 10.30 -3.31 17.68
CA GLU A 49 10.59 -3.61 19.09
C GLU A 49 9.42 -3.26 20.01
N ALA A 50 8.77 -2.11 19.79
CA ALA A 50 7.58 -1.72 20.53
C ALA A 50 6.42 -2.70 20.29
N GLN A 51 6.22 -3.14 19.03
CA GLN A 51 5.22 -4.14 18.68
C GLN A 51 5.51 -5.49 19.34
N GLN A 52 6.76 -5.96 19.31
CA GLN A 52 7.17 -7.20 19.97
C GLN A 52 6.96 -7.14 21.49
N ALA A 53 7.41 -6.06 22.13
CA ALA A 53 7.28 -5.89 23.58
C ALA A 53 5.81 -5.83 24.02
N TRP A 54 4.95 -5.22 23.20
CA TRP A 54 3.51 -5.26 23.44
C TRP A 54 2.95 -6.68 23.25
N ALA A 55 3.30 -7.37 22.17
CA ALA A 55 2.79 -8.70 21.88
C ALA A 55 3.21 -9.73 22.94
N ASP A 56 4.46 -9.68 23.40
CA ASP A 56 4.98 -10.54 24.49
C ASP A 56 4.17 -10.38 25.78
N LYS A 57 3.59 -9.21 26.02
CA LYS A 57 2.84 -8.89 27.23
C LYS A 57 1.34 -9.11 27.10
N TYR A 58 0.77 -8.81 25.93
CA TYR A 58 -0.69 -8.69 25.74
C TYR A 58 -1.26 -9.63 24.67
N ALA A 59 -0.43 -10.22 23.81
CA ALA A 59 -0.91 -11.04 22.69
C ALA A 59 -0.88 -12.56 22.95
N ALA A 60 -0.70 -12.98 24.20
CA ALA A 60 -0.73 -14.39 24.56
C ALA A 60 -2.05 -15.05 24.11
N GLY A 61 -1.95 -16.11 23.29
CA GLY A 61 -3.11 -16.83 22.75
C GLY A 61 -3.79 -16.16 21.55
N ARG A 62 -3.31 -15.01 21.07
CA ARG A 62 -3.79 -14.38 19.84
C ARG A 62 -2.98 -14.89 18.64
N CYS A 63 -3.66 -15.08 17.51
CA CYS A 63 -3.01 -15.41 16.25
C CYS A 63 -2.66 -14.11 15.50
N TYR A 64 -1.42 -13.99 15.05
CA TYR A 64 -1.04 -12.99 14.06
C TYR A 64 -1.15 -13.62 12.69
N ARG A 65 -2.09 -13.13 11.86
CA ARG A 65 -2.27 -13.64 10.51
C ARG A 65 -1.42 -12.84 9.55
N HIS A 66 -0.57 -13.56 8.82
CA HIS A 66 -0.08 -13.07 7.55
C HIS A 66 -1.21 -13.04 6.55
N TYR A 67 -1.02 -12.29 5.49
CA TYR A 67 -1.98 -12.22 4.41
C TYR A 67 -1.93 -13.53 3.59
N ASP A 68 -2.89 -14.42 3.80
CA ASP A 68 -3.16 -15.54 2.90
C ASP A 68 -4.09 -15.07 1.76
N GLY A 69 -3.86 -15.53 0.53
CA GLY A 69 -4.57 -15.07 -0.65
C GLY A 69 -6.10 -15.29 -0.65
N LYS A 70 -6.67 -15.81 0.45
CA LYS A 70 -8.10 -16.08 0.61
C LYS A 70 -8.93 -14.83 0.90
N CYS A 71 -8.38 -13.82 1.58
CA CYS A 71 -9.14 -12.60 1.89
C CYS A 71 -9.17 -11.55 0.78
N CYS A 72 -8.11 -11.42 -0.04
CA CYS A 72 -8.19 -10.68 -1.29
C CYS A 72 -7.43 -11.39 -2.43
N GLN A 73 -8.19 -12.01 -3.33
CA GLN A 73 -7.72 -12.62 -4.58
C GLN A 73 -7.25 -11.57 -5.62
N LEU A 74 -7.08 -10.31 -5.20
CA LEU A 74 -6.81 -9.17 -6.08
C LEU A 74 -5.33 -9.03 -6.46
N GLN A 75 -4.47 -9.95 -6.03
CA GLN A 75 -3.05 -9.94 -6.38
C GLN A 75 -2.63 -11.27 -7.02
N PRO A 76 -1.62 -11.24 -7.90
CA PRO A 76 -1.05 -12.46 -8.46
C PRO A 76 -0.80 -13.48 -7.36
N SER A 77 -1.18 -14.73 -7.64
CA SER A 77 -0.88 -15.82 -6.71
C SER A 77 0.64 -15.93 -6.60
N TRP A 78 1.15 -16.35 -5.44
CA TRP A 78 2.60 -16.43 -5.25
C TRP A 78 3.28 -17.42 -6.21
N GLU A 79 2.52 -18.40 -6.70
CA GLU A 79 2.93 -19.35 -7.74
C GLU A 79 3.27 -18.63 -9.05
N GLU A 80 2.62 -17.50 -9.34
CA GLU A 80 2.86 -16.64 -10.51
C GLU A 80 4.05 -15.70 -10.31
N LEU A 81 4.41 -15.38 -9.05
CA LEU A 81 5.52 -14.49 -8.70
C LEU A 81 6.86 -15.22 -8.51
N SER A 82 6.85 -16.56 -8.47
CA SER A 82 7.98 -17.36 -7.95
C SER A 82 9.14 -17.56 -8.93
N HIS A 83 10.31 -17.06 -8.52
CA HIS A 83 11.56 -17.84 -8.57
C HIS A 83 11.92 -18.35 -7.15
N ALA A 84 11.36 -19.51 -6.79
CA ALA A 84 11.82 -20.44 -5.74
C ALA A 84 11.80 -20.00 -4.26
N GLY A 85 10.95 -20.67 -3.45
CA GLY A 85 11.18 -20.96 -2.02
C GLY A 85 11.36 -19.75 -1.09
N HIS A 86 10.31 -18.95 -0.88
CA HIS A 86 10.42 -17.76 -0.02
C HIS A 86 10.21 -18.10 1.48
N PRO A 87 11.10 -17.62 2.39
CA PRO A 87 10.92 -17.67 3.85
C PRO A 87 9.56 -17.18 4.35
N TYR A 88 8.87 -16.32 3.58
CA TYR A 88 7.51 -15.86 3.86
C TYR A 88 6.50 -17.01 3.97
N HIS A 89 6.50 -17.99 3.07
CA HIS A 89 5.50 -19.07 3.11
C HIS A 89 5.72 -19.97 4.32
N GLU A 90 6.98 -20.31 4.58
CA GLU A 90 7.35 -21.08 5.77
C GLU A 90 6.97 -20.30 7.05
N HIS A 91 7.24 -19.00 7.09
CA HIS A 91 6.91 -18.15 8.24
C HIS A 91 5.40 -17.97 8.42
N ALA A 92 4.65 -17.75 7.33
CA ALA A 92 3.19 -17.61 7.36
C ALA A 92 2.49 -18.92 7.79
N LEU A 93 2.90 -20.06 7.23
CA LEU A 93 2.39 -21.38 7.61
C LEU A 93 2.63 -21.68 9.10
N GLN A 94 3.83 -21.37 9.61
CA GLN A 94 4.17 -21.54 11.03
C GLN A 94 3.26 -20.72 11.96
N HIS A 95 2.80 -19.54 11.50
CA HIS A 95 1.83 -18.72 12.22
C HIS A 95 0.40 -19.25 12.14
N GLU A 96 -0.03 -19.74 10.97
CA GLU A 96 -1.37 -20.32 10.75
C GLU A 96 -1.59 -21.62 11.54
N GLU A 97 -0.57 -22.47 11.62
CA GLU A 97 -0.59 -23.71 12.41
C GLU A 97 -0.58 -23.46 13.93
N LYS A 98 -0.56 -22.19 14.37
CA LYS A 98 -0.43 -21.75 15.78
C LYS A 98 0.80 -22.36 16.47
N ALA A 99 1.76 -22.83 15.69
CA ALA A 99 2.96 -23.51 16.18
C ALA A 99 4.03 -22.51 16.63
N TRP A 100 3.92 -21.25 16.20
CA TRP A 100 4.99 -20.27 16.33
C TRP A 100 4.61 -19.05 17.21
N LYS A 101 5.57 -18.61 18.03
CA LYS A 101 5.45 -17.38 18.82
C LYS A 101 5.63 -16.17 17.90
N PHE A 102 4.71 -15.20 17.94
CA PHE A 102 4.82 -13.94 17.20
C PHE A 102 6.21 -13.29 17.31
N ASN A 103 6.79 -12.99 16.14
CA ASN A 103 8.06 -12.27 15.99
C ASN A 103 7.85 -11.10 15.02
N ALA A 104 7.68 -9.89 15.56
CA ALA A 104 7.37 -8.69 14.78
C ALA A 104 8.36 -8.44 13.64
N ARG A 105 9.67 -8.65 13.89
CA ARG A 105 10.71 -8.44 12.89
C ARG A 105 10.65 -9.49 11.78
N ALA A 106 10.55 -10.77 12.12
CA ALA A 106 10.45 -11.82 11.11
C ALA A 106 9.20 -11.65 10.24
N CYS A 107 8.07 -11.26 10.88
CA CYS A 107 6.84 -11.01 10.16
C CYS A 107 7.00 -9.84 9.18
N PHE A 108 7.56 -8.73 9.64
CA PHE A 108 7.77 -7.54 8.82
C PHE A 108 8.73 -7.79 7.65
N GLU A 109 9.87 -8.42 7.87
CA GLU A 109 10.85 -8.67 6.80
C GLU A 109 10.26 -9.59 5.72
N ALA A 110 9.50 -10.61 6.13
CA ALA A 110 8.81 -11.49 5.19
C ALA A 110 7.80 -10.70 4.32
N ASP A 111 7.01 -9.81 4.93
CA ASP A 111 6.05 -8.96 4.21
C ASP A 111 6.77 -7.95 3.30
N TYR A 112 7.88 -7.36 3.76
CA TYR A 112 8.66 -6.36 3.01
C TYR A 112 9.38 -6.97 1.81
N GLU A 113 10.04 -8.11 1.97
CA GLU A 113 10.68 -8.86 0.88
C GLU A 113 9.66 -9.24 -0.20
N ARG A 114 8.45 -9.60 0.21
CA ARG A 114 7.33 -9.83 -0.70
C ARG A 114 6.90 -8.54 -1.42
N ALA A 115 6.77 -7.42 -0.70
CA ALA A 115 6.38 -6.14 -1.26
C ALA A 115 7.33 -5.62 -2.35
N LEU A 116 8.63 -5.88 -2.20
CA LEU A 116 9.67 -5.51 -3.17
C LEU A 116 9.55 -6.24 -4.52
N GLN A 117 8.88 -7.39 -4.55
CA GLN A 117 8.71 -8.20 -5.76
C GLN A 117 7.45 -7.83 -6.55
N TYR A 118 6.54 -7.04 -5.96
CA TYR A 118 5.32 -6.66 -6.64
C TYR A 118 5.59 -5.61 -7.71
N PRO A 119 5.16 -5.86 -8.97
CA PRO A 119 5.14 -4.80 -9.96
C PRO A 119 4.18 -3.69 -9.50
N PRO A 120 4.34 -2.46 -10.00
CA PRO A 120 3.36 -1.42 -9.75
C PRO A 120 2.02 -1.81 -10.40
N ASP A 121 0.93 -1.75 -9.64
CA ASP A 121 -0.40 -2.12 -10.12
C ASP A 121 -1.38 -0.94 -10.00
N PRO A 122 -1.67 -0.24 -11.10
CA PRO A 122 -2.56 0.92 -11.08
C PRO A 122 -4.02 0.61 -10.74
N HIS A 123 -4.43 -0.66 -10.80
CA HIS A 123 -5.76 -1.09 -10.38
C HIS A 123 -5.84 -1.31 -8.85
N HIS A 124 -4.70 -1.45 -8.18
CA HIS A 124 -4.59 -1.79 -6.76
C HIS A 124 -3.68 -0.84 -5.99
N PHE A 125 -3.60 0.42 -6.43
CA PHE A 125 -2.93 1.50 -5.70
C PHE A 125 -3.63 1.82 -4.38
N ALA A 126 -3.38 0.96 -3.39
CA ALA A 126 -3.59 1.12 -1.97
C ALA A 126 -3.15 -0.21 -1.32
N PRO A 127 -1.89 -0.35 -0.87
CA PRO A 127 -1.42 -1.58 -0.25
C PRO A 127 -2.19 -1.91 1.02
N CYS A 128 -2.90 -0.94 1.63
CA CYS A 128 -3.82 -1.23 2.73
C CYS A 128 -4.97 -2.16 2.32
N VAL A 129 -5.39 -2.17 1.05
CA VAL A 129 -6.47 -3.03 0.55
C VAL A 129 -5.94 -4.43 0.21
N SER A 130 -4.65 -4.54 -0.14
CA SER A 130 -4.04 -5.81 -0.52
C SER A 130 -3.20 -6.47 0.57
N TRP A 131 -2.63 -5.71 1.50
CA TRP A 131 -1.64 -6.13 2.51
C TRP A 131 -1.98 -5.63 3.92
N GLY A 132 -3.10 -4.91 4.08
CA GLY A 132 -3.39 -4.14 5.27
C GLY A 132 -3.73 -4.99 6.49
N LEU A 133 -3.04 -4.73 7.60
CA LEU A 133 -3.46 -5.00 8.96
C LEU A 133 -3.91 -3.68 9.58
N VAL A 134 -4.80 -3.71 10.57
CA VAL A 134 -5.15 -2.49 11.32
C VAL A 134 -4.17 -2.33 12.49
N GLU A 135 -2.95 -1.85 12.19
CA GLU A 135 -1.88 -1.65 13.18
C GLU A 135 -1.77 -0.21 13.67
N VAL A 136 -2.39 0.75 12.98
CA VAL A 136 -2.53 2.14 13.41
C VAL A 136 -3.98 2.61 13.34
N ASN A 137 -4.28 3.69 14.07
CA ASN A 137 -5.59 4.33 13.95
C ASN A 137 -5.78 4.85 12.52
N ALA A 138 -7.00 4.69 11.99
CA ALA A 138 -7.34 5.10 10.64
C ALA A 138 -7.12 6.60 10.37
N TYR A 139 -7.01 7.45 11.40
CA TYR A 139 -6.77 8.90 11.31
C TYR A 139 -5.30 9.33 11.51
N VAL A 140 -4.36 8.38 11.64
CA VAL A 140 -2.93 8.73 11.72
C VAL A 140 -2.49 9.49 10.46
N ALA A 141 -1.81 10.62 10.64
CA ALA A 141 -1.25 11.36 9.53
C ALA A 141 0.10 10.79 9.10
N LEU A 142 0.32 10.72 7.79
CA LEU A 142 1.59 10.29 7.22
C LEU A 142 2.63 11.42 7.37
N PRO A 143 3.79 11.17 7.99
CA PRO A 143 4.85 12.17 8.08
C PRO A 143 5.30 12.66 6.70
N VAL A 144 5.41 13.98 6.54
CA VAL A 144 5.69 14.63 5.24
C VAL A 144 7.02 14.16 4.66
N GLU A 145 8.01 13.90 5.51
CA GLU A 145 9.33 13.41 5.11
C GLU A 145 9.31 12.00 4.48
N LEU A 146 8.27 11.20 4.76
CA LEU A 146 8.04 9.90 4.12
C LEU A 146 7.28 10.03 2.79
N ILE A 147 6.68 11.20 2.51
CA ILE A 147 5.91 11.49 1.28
C ILE A 147 6.78 12.14 0.22
N THR A 148 7.64 13.08 0.59
CA THR A 148 8.31 13.94 -0.42
C THR A 148 9.63 13.39 -0.95
N GLY A 149 10.15 12.30 -0.38
CA GLY A 149 11.45 11.74 -0.73
C GLY A 149 12.64 12.70 -0.48
N PRO A 150 13.87 12.32 -0.87
CA PRO A 150 14.25 10.99 -1.36
C PRO A 150 14.10 9.92 -0.27
N TRP A 151 13.89 8.66 -0.70
CA TRP A 151 13.70 7.50 0.17
C TRP A 151 14.96 6.65 0.21
N ASP A 152 15.66 6.68 1.35
CA ASP A 152 16.61 5.63 1.71
C ASP A 152 15.87 4.38 2.20
N GLU A 153 16.60 3.31 2.50
CA GLU A 153 16.01 2.04 2.94
C GLU A 153 15.21 2.17 4.25
N GLU A 154 15.58 3.08 5.14
CA GLU A 154 14.84 3.30 6.39
C GLU A 154 13.46 3.91 6.11
N LYS A 155 13.43 4.96 5.28
CA LYS A 155 12.18 5.61 4.88
C LYS A 155 11.29 4.68 4.07
N LYS A 156 11.86 3.85 3.19
CA LYS A 156 11.11 2.82 2.44
C LYS A 156 10.45 1.82 3.37
N ARG A 157 11.20 1.28 4.33
CA ARG A 157 10.67 0.34 5.33
C ARG A 157 9.57 0.95 6.18
N ARG A 158 9.73 2.20 6.65
CA ARG A 158 8.68 2.91 7.41
C ARG A 158 7.44 3.22 6.59
N LEU A 159 7.63 3.69 5.35
CA LEU A 159 6.53 3.95 4.43
C LEU A 159 5.75 2.67 4.13
N PHE A 160 6.45 1.56 3.91
CA PHE A 160 5.84 0.24 3.76
C PHE A 160 5.09 -0.18 5.03
N TRP A 161 5.71 -0.05 6.21
CA TRP A 161 5.05 -0.35 7.48
C TRP A 161 3.74 0.42 7.64
N LEU A 162 3.72 1.72 7.34
CA LEU A 162 2.50 2.55 7.43
C LEU A 162 1.43 2.14 6.42
N SER A 163 1.84 1.82 5.19
CA SER A 163 0.95 1.30 4.16
C SER A 163 0.32 -0.02 4.58
N ARG A 164 1.14 -0.94 5.12
CA ARG A 164 0.72 -2.23 5.68
C ARG A 164 -0.12 -2.08 6.95
N ALA A 165 0.14 -1.07 7.78
CA ALA A 165 -0.58 -0.79 9.01
C ALA A 165 -1.99 -0.20 8.79
N GLY A 166 -2.39 -0.02 7.53
CA GLY A 166 -3.75 0.39 7.20
C GLY A 166 -4.00 1.89 7.36
N ILE A 167 -3.00 2.76 7.20
CA ILE A 167 -3.18 4.23 7.29
C ILE A 167 -4.21 4.79 6.28
N CYS A 168 -4.58 4.00 5.26
CA CYS A 168 -5.60 4.32 4.25
C CYS A 168 -6.93 3.56 4.45
N TYR A 169 -7.09 2.88 5.58
CA TYR A 169 -8.24 2.06 5.90
C TYR A 169 -9.49 2.89 6.20
N GLY A 170 -10.65 2.49 5.66
CA GLY A 170 -11.94 3.14 5.94
C GLY A 170 -12.39 4.19 4.92
N GLY A 171 -11.88 4.17 3.68
CA GLY A 171 -12.44 4.96 2.55
C GLY A 171 -12.39 6.49 2.72
N ARG A 172 -11.80 6.97 3.81
CA ARG A 172 -11.66 8.39 4.11
C ARG A 172 -10.33 8.88 3.58
N GLN A 173 -10.32 9.28 2.31
CA GLN A 173 -9.29 10.13 1.68
C GLN A 173 -9.04 11.47 2.43
N PHE A 174 -9.65 11.70 3.60
CA PHE A 174 -9.64 12.96 4.33
C PHE A 174 -8.27 13.31 4.91
N ILE A 175 -7.47 12.34 5.35
CA ILE A 175 -6.14 12.61 5.92
C ILE A 175 -5.19 13.12 4.83
N TRP A 176 -5.33 12.56 3.62
CA TRP A 176 -4.58 13.02 2.46
C TRP A 176 -4.96 14.43 1.99
N ARG A 177 -6.13 14.95 2.41
CA ARG A 177 -6.50 16.35 2.16
C ARG A 177 -5.76 17.34 3.06
N GLU A 178 -5.26 16.89 4.20
CA GLU A 178 -4.47 17.73 5.10
C GLU A 178 -3.04 17.93 4.60
N ILE A 179 -2.57 17.04 3.70
CA ILE A 179 -1.26 17.18 3.09
C ILE A 179 -1.29 18.34 2.07
N PRO A 180 -0.43 19.36 2.24
CA PRO A 180 -0.38 20.50 1.34
C PRO A 180 -0.17 20.08 -0.12
N SER A 181 -0.76 20.81 -1.06
CA SER A 181 -0.60 20.54 -2.51
C SER A 181 0.87 20.50 -2.92
N GLU A 182 1.71 21.30 -2.28
CA GLU A 182 3.14 21.40 -2.55
C GLU A 182 3.85 20.09 -2.23
N ALA A 183 3.51 19.46 -1.09
CA ALA A 183 4.08 18.17 -0.71
C ALA A 183 3.62 17.05 -1.65
N ARG A 184 2.37 17.10 -2.14
CA ARG A 184 1.83 16.13 -3.11
C ARG A 184 2.49 16.24 -4.47
N LEU A 185 2.70 17.47 -4.95
CA LEU A 185 3.42 17.70 -6.19
C LEU A 185 4.90 17.37 -6.07
N ALA A 186 5.52 17.60 -4.90
CA ALA A 186 6.89 17.16 -4.63
C ALA A 186 7.03 15.63 -4.58
N CYS A 187 6.03 14.93 -4.01
CA CYS A 187 5.95 13.47 -4.06
C CYS A 187 5.90 12.97 -5.51
N LEU A 188 5.01 13.52 -6.34
CA LEU A 188 4.90 13.16 -7.75
C LEU A 188 6.21 13.44 -8.49
N ASP A 189 6.81 14.60 -8.28
CA ASP A 189 8.05 14.96 -8.96
C ASP A 189 9.16 13.97 -8.62
N THR A 190 9.35 13.69 -7.33
CA THR A 190 10.43 12.82 -6.84
C THR A 190 10.20 11.34 -7.20
N ALA A 191 8.98 10.83 -7.05
CA ALA A 191 8.69 9.41 -7.30
C ALA A 191 8.57 9.07 -8.79
N VAL A 192 8.17 10.04 -9.63
CA VAL A 192 7.73 9.76 -11.01
C VAL A 192 8.47 10.60 -12.03
N ILE A 193 8.43 11.93 -11.92
CA ILE A 193 8.90 12.81 -13.00
C ILE A 193 10.42 12.82 -13.07
N SER A 194 11.06 13.15 -11.96
CA SER A 194 12.50 13.36 -11.82
C SER A 194 13.27 12.08 -11.46
N ALA A 195 12.58 10.98 -11.14
CA ALA A 195 13.20 9.70 -10.81
C ALA A 195 14.02 9.15 -11.99
N GLU A 196 15.28 8.77 -11.77
CA GLU A 196 16.07 8.11 -12.82
C GLU A 196 15.44 6.76 -13.20
N THR A 197 15.18 5.94 -12.19
CA THR A 197 14.46 4.67 -12.28
C THR A 197 13.26 4.72 -11.35
N LEU A 198 12.12 4.22 -11.81
CA LEU A 198 10.92 4.14 -11.00
C LEU A 198 11.03 3.02 -9.96
N ASP A 199 10.60 3.29 -8.73
CA ASP A 199 10.64 2.34 -7.62
C ASP A 199 9.23 1.74 -7.40
N PRO A 200 9.00 0.46 -7.75
CA PRO A 200 7.70 -0.19 -7.60
C PRO A 200 7.10 -0.10 -6.19
N LEU A 201 7.94 -0.20 -5.15
CA LEU A 201 7.49 -0.13 -3.76
C LEU A 201 6.95 1.25 -3.44
N ILE A 202 7.69 2.30 -3.83
CA ILE A 202 7.25 3.70 -3.64
C ILE A 202 5.96 3.97 -4.40
N LEU A 203 5.87 3.50 -5.65
CA LEU A 203 4.68 3.66 -6.46
C LEU A 203 3.47 3.01 -5.79
N ASN A 204 3.62 1.76 -5.36
CA ASN A 204 2.57 1.02 -4.67
C ASN A 204 2.18 1.69 -3.34
N CYS A 205 3.10 2.28 -2.59
CA CYS A 205 2.80 2.92 -1.30
C CYS A 205 2.16 4.30 -1.42
N LEU A 206 2.56 5.12 -2.39
CA LEU A 206 2.21 6.56 -2.42
C LEU A 206 1.33 6.97 -3.59
N ILE A 207 1.37 6.29 -4.73
CA ILE A 207 0.62 6.76 -5.89
C ILE A 207 -0.84 6.41 -5.75
N GLY A 208 -1.73 7.38 -6.00
CA GLY A 208 -3.17 7.20 -5.98
C GLY A 208 -3.92 8.50 -6.24
N GLY A 209 -5.25 8.43 -6.35
CA GLY A 209 -6.10 9.58 -6.69
C GLY A 209 -5.99 10.76 -5.71
N TRP A 210 -5.55 10.52 -4.48
CA TRP A 210 -5.39 11.55 -3.44
C TRP A 210 -4.33 12.61 -3.80
N LEU A 211 -3.31 12.24 -4.59
CA LEU A 211 -2.24 13.15 -5.03
C LEU A 211 -2.80 14.34 -5.83
N PHE A 212 -3.91 14.14 -6.53
CA PHE A 212 -4.45 15.10 -7.49
C PHE A 212 -5.75 15.76 -7.02
N GLN A 213 -6.38 15.23 -5.97
CA GLN A 213 -7.64 15.75 -5.45
C GLN A 213 -7.46 17.19 -4.96
N SER A 214 -8.27 18.13 -5.47
CA SER A 214 -8.23 19.54 -5.07
C SER A 214 -6.90 20.27 -5.34
N VAL A 215 -6.01 19.74 -6.18
CA VAL A 215 -4.82 20.46 -6.64
C VAL A 215 -5.22 21.47 -7.73
N PRO A 216 -4.85 22.76 -7.62
CA PRO A 216 -5.16 23.77 -8.63
C PRO A 216 -4.71 23.38 -10.04
N ARG A 217 -5.51 23.71 -11.04
CA ARG A 217 -5.28 23.31 -12.45
C ARG A 217 -3.95 23.82 -12.98
N ASP A 218 -3.63 25.07 -12.70
CA ASP A 218 -2.38 25.72 -13.07
C ASP A 218 -1.17 25.04 -12.44
N ALA A 219 -1.29 24.60 -11.18
CA ALA A 219 -0.24 23.86 -10.50
C ALA A 219 0.03 22.47 -11.11
N LYS A 220 -0.99 21.81 -11.69
CA LYS A 220 -0.84 20.51 -12.37
C LYS A 220 -0.21 20.61 -13.77
N ARG A 221 -0.24 21.78 -14.42
CA ARG A 221 0.12 21.92 -15.84
C ARG A 221 1.58 21.54 -16.13
N LYS A 222 2.52 22.05 -15.35
CA LYS A 222 3.95 21.74 -15.54
C LYS A 222 4.25 20.25 -15.27
N PRO A 223 3.78 19.66 -14.16
CA PRO A 223 3.87 18.22 -13.93
C PRO A 223 3.29 17.35 -15.05
N LEU A 224 2.12 17.70 -15.59
CA LEU A 224 1.50 16.99 -16.73
C LEU A 224 2.41 16.98 -17.95
N VAL A 225 2.92 18.15 -18.36
CA VAL A 225 3.83 18.28 -19.50
C VAL A 225 5.09 17.43 -19.30
N ASN A 226 5.68 17.48 -18.10
CA ASN A 226 6.89 16.71 -17.80
C ASN A 226 6.62 15.20 -17.82
N LEU A 227 5.48 14.76 -17.32
CA LEU A 227 5.07 13.35 -17.35
C LEU A 227 4.86 12.87 -18.80
N SER A 228 4.22 13.67 -19.66
CA SER A 228 4.09 13.36 -21.09
C SER A 228 5.46 13.22 -21.76
N TYR A 229 6.40 14.11 -21.47
CA TYR A 229 7.77 13.99 -21.99
C TYR A 229 8.47 12.72 -21.49
N ARG A 230 8.30 12.35 -20.21
CA ARG A 230 8.84 11.09 -19.69
C ARG A 230 8.26 9.90 -20.46
N ILE A 231 6.94 9.82 -20.59
CA ILE A 231 6.26 8.73 -21.32
C ILE A 231 6.77 8.64 -22.78
N ALA A 232 6.91 9.78 -23.46
CA ALA A 232 7.39 9.85 -24.83
C ALA A 232 8.90 9.54 -24.97
N GLY A 233 9.70 9.79 -23.94
CA GLY A 233 11.13 9.44 -23.91
C GLY A 233 11.38 7.98 -23.55
N VAL A 234 10.50 7.38 -22.73
CA VAL A 234 10.62 6.00 -22.25
C VAL A 234 10.22 4.96 -23.29
N THR A 235 9.46 5.31 -24.33
CA THR A 235 9.12 4.40 -25.44
C THR A 235 10.34 3.84 -26.21
N GLY A 236 11.58 4.24 -25.85
CA GLY A 236 12.83 3.59 -26.27
C GLY A 236 13.78 3.13 -25.15
N ALA A 237 13.42 3.24 -23.87
CA ALA A 237 14.34 3.03 -22.74
C ALA A 237 13.73 2.17 -21.62
N GLY A 238 14.02 0.87 -21.61
CA GLY A 238 14.20 0.00 -20.43
C GLY A 238 13.07 -0.24 -19.42
N GLU A 239 12.04 0.60 -19.32
CA GLU A 239 10.96 0.44 -18.36
C GLU A 239 10.05 -0.73 -18.74
N THR A 240 9.55 -1.45 -17.74
CA THR A 240 8.65 -2.59 -17.97
C THR A 240 7.28 -2.13 -18.45
N ARG A 241 6.49 -3.06 -18.99
CA ARG A 241 5.13 -2.75 -19.46
C ARG A 241 4.24 -2.26 -18.32
N GLU A 242 4.33 -2.88 -17.14
CA GLU A 242 3.59 -2.54 -15.92
C GLU A 242 3.91 -1.12 -15.47
N MET A 243 5.19 -0.73 -15.60
CA MET A 243 5.65 0.61 -15.26
C MET A 243 5.09 1.66 -16.25
N MET A 244 5.09 1.35 -17.54
CA MET A 244 4.48 2.22 -18.55
C MET A 244 2.97 2.38 -18.36
N ASP A 245 2.27 1.31 -18.04
CA ASP A 245 0.84 1.34 -17.77
C ASP A 245 0.54 2.18 -16.50
N THR A 246 1.40 2.09 -15.48
CA THR A 246 1.37 2.96 -14.30
C THR A 246 1.55 4.45 -14.65
N LEU A 247 2.54 4.81 -15.47
CA LEU A 247 2.75 6.19 -15.87
C LEU A 247 1.53 6.78 -16.62
N ARG A 248 0.93 5.99 -17.52
CA ARG A 248 -0.27 6.40 -18.26
C ARG A 248 -1.48 6.55 -17.34
N TYR A 249 -1.62 5.67 -16.34
CA TYR A 249 -2.65 5.80 -15.33
C TYR A 249 -2.51 7.10 -14.53
N ILE A 250 -1.30 7.42 -14.07
CA ILE A 250 -1.00 8.67 -13.36
C ILE A 250 -1.37 9.88 -14.23
N LEU A 251 -0.99 9.85 -15.52
CA LEU A 251 -1.33 10.91 -16.46
C LEU A 251 -2.85 11.09 -16.58
N ARG A 252 -3.61 9.99 -16.73
CA ARG A 252 -5.09 10.02 -16.77
C ARG A 252 -5.69 10.63 -15.51
N LEU A 253 -5.17 10.30 -14.33
CA LEU A 253 -5.65 10.87 -13.06
C LEU A 253 -5.38 12.39 -12.96
N MET A 254 -4.30 12.87 -13.56
CA MET A 254 -3.95 14.28 -13.57
C MET A 254 -4.74 15.09 -14.61
N ASP A 255 -4.99 14.49 -15.79
CA ASP A 255 -5.61 15.12 -16.96
C ASP A 255 -7.15 15.15 -16.88
N THR A 256 -7.66 15.86 -15.88
CA THR A 256 -9.11 15.98 -15.64
C THR A 256 -9.89 16.68 -16.76
N ASN A 257 -9.23 17.28 -17.76
CA ASN A 257 -9.89 17.97 -18.88
C ASN A 257 -9.69 17.25 -20.22
N SER A 258 -9.02 16.09 -20.22
CA SER A 258 -8.76 15.35 -21.45
C SER A 258 -7.91 16.14 -22.46
N ASP A 259 -7.01 17.01 -21.98
CA ASP A 259 -6.10 17.82 -22.82
C ASP A 259 -4.96 16.94 -23.41
N TYR A 260 -4.73 15.73 -22.87
CA TYR A 260 -3.63 14.80 -23.17
C TYR A 260 -4.11 13.37 -23.50
N MET A 261 -5.34 13.22 -24.02
CA MET A 261 -5.96 11.92 -24.35
C MET A 261 -5.11 11.02 -25.25
N GLU A 262 -4.23 11.58 -26.09
CA GLU A 262 -3.32 10.81 -26.96
C GLU A 262 -2.33 9.92 -26.19
N TYR A 263 -2.07 10.24 -24.91
CA TYR A 263 -1.24 9.43 -24.02
C TYR A 263 -2.07 8.51 -23.11
N HIS A 264 -3.39 8.60 -23.15
CA HIS A 264 -4.26 7.69 -22.43
C HIS A 264 -4.26 6.35 -23.16
N LEU A 265 -4.23 5.25 -22.42
CA LEU A 265 -4.67 3.96 -22.98
C LEU A 265 -6.17 4.08 -23.30
N PRO A 266 -6.65 3.48 -24.41
CA PRO A 266 -8.07 3.43 -24.74
C PRO A 266 -8.92 2.89 -23.57
N GLU A 267 -10.12 3.43 -23.36
CA GLU A 267 -10.98 3.06 -22.23
C GLU A 267 -11.46 1.60 -22.30
N ASP A 268 -11.68 1.08 -23.51
CA ASP A 268 -11.96 -0.33 -23.79
C ASP A 268 -10.78 -1.24 -23.43
N GLU A 269 -9.55 -0.84 -23.73
CA GLU A 269 -8.36 -1.58 -23.28
C GLU A 269 -8.19 -1.56 -21.75
N TRP A 270 -8.68 -0.53 -21.06
CA TRP A 270 -8.69 -0.45 -19.59
C TRP A 270 -9.75 -1.35 -18.97
N ASP A 271 -10.99 -1.26 -19.46
CA ASP A 271 -12.13 -1.99 -18.93
C ASP A 271 -12.01 -3.48 -19.26
N ASP A 272 -11.56 -3.85 -20.45
CA ASP A 272 -11.32 -5.26 -20.80
C ASP A 272 -10.21 -5.86 -19.93
N ARG A 273 -9.14 -5.11 -19.62
CA ARG A 273 -8.08 -5.62 -18.73
C ARG A 273 -8.51 -5.69 -17.27
N PHE A 274 -9.27 -4.70 -16.79
CA PHE A 274 -9.83 -4.75 -15.46
C PHE A 274 -10.80 -5.92 -15.33
N MET A 275 -11.74 -6.06 -16.27
CA MET A 275 -12.72 -7.14 -16.30
C MET A 275 -12.09 -8.50 -16.55
N GLN A 276 -11.04 -8.61 -17.37
CA GLN A 276 -10.30 -9.85 -17.56
C GLN A 276 -9.52 -10.22 -16.30
N SER A 277 -8.85 -9.26 -15.64
CA SER A 277 -8.20 -9.51 -14.35
C SER A 277 -9.20 -9.94 -13.29
N LEU A 278 -10.40 -9.33 -13.24
CA LEU A 278 -11.47 -9.72 -12.33
C LEU A 278 -12.03 -11.10 -12.70
N HIS A 279 -12.30 -11.37 -13.97
CA HIS A 279 -12.93 -12.62 -14.42
C HIS A 279 -12.00 -13.82 -14.25
N GLU A 280 -10.71 -13.69 -14.59
CA GLU A 280 -9.70 -14.71 -14.34
C GLU A 280 -9.50 -14.99 -12.83
N ARG A 281 -9.73 -13.99 -11.96
CA ARG A 281 -9.57 -14.10 -10.50
C ARG A 281 -10.82 -14.59 -9.76
N PHE A 282 -12.03 -14.25 -10.24
CA PHE A 282 -13.31 -14.64 -9.62
C PHE A 282 -13.96 -15.89 -10.24
N ALA A 283 -13.44 -16.41 -11.36
CA ALA A 283 -13.88 -17.69 -11.94
C ALA A 283 -13.26 -18.93 -11.24
N SER A 284 -12.54 -18.75 -10.14
CA SER A 284 -11.96 -19.84 -9.36
C SER A 284 -13.05 -20.64 -8.60
N PRO A 285 -13.03 -22.00 -8.57
CA PRO A 285 -14.18 -22.83 -8.18
C PRO A 285 -14.55 -22.80 -6.70
N TYR A 286 -13.87 -22.00 -5.87
CA TYR A 286 -13.98 -22.04 -4.41
C TYR A 286 -15.20 -21.31 -3.82
N TYR A 287 -16.14 -20.82 -4.65
CA TYR A 287 -17.33 -20.09 -4.20
C TYR A 287 -18.62 -20.91 -4.19
N GLU A 288 -18.60 -22.20 -4.55
CA GLU A 288 -19.82 -23.05 -4.54
C GLU A 288 -19.98 -23.95 -3.30
N GLU A 289 -19.06 -23.96 -2.34
CA GLU A 289 -19.14 -24.86 -1.16
C GLU A 289 -19.16 -24.12 0.20
N GLU A 290 -20.03 -23.12 0.41
CA GLU A 290 -20.44 -22.72 1.77
C GLU A 290 -21.93 -22.32 1.81
N GLU A 291 -22.82 -23.18 1.34
CA GLU A 291 -24.25 -23.20 1.72
C GLU A 291 -24.66 -24.62 2.13
N GLU A 292 -24.00 -25.20 3.12
CA GLU A 292 -24.56 -26.28 3.94
C GLU A 292 -23.67 -26.43 5.18
N TYR A 293 -24.08 -25.83 6.31
CA TYR A 293 -24.04 -26.38 7.69
C TYR A 293 -24.54 -25.36 8.72
#